data_AF-A0A1H2VCM1-F1
#
_entry.id   AF-A0A1H2VCM1-F1
#
_cell.length_a   1.000
_cell.length_b   1.000
_cell.length_c   1.000
_cell.angle_alpha   90.00
_cell.angle_beta   90.00
_cell.angle_gamma   90.00
#
_symmetry.space_group_name_H-M   'P 1'
#
loop_
_entity.id
_entity.type
_entity.pdbx_description
1 polymer ?
#
loop_
_entity_poly.entity_id
_entity_poly.type
_entity_poly.pdbx_seq_one_letter_code
_entity_poly.pdbx_strand_id
1 'polypeptide(L)'
;MKKGWALFELIVRGQFRLSYFRDRYQKKSRRWEIGVGLLGLVLLEWFILNLYGGAYHLFDQIGQPEKVFQLLVIGGVLWVLVTSITHLIQQLYFTQDAEVVSPLPLTPNQVVGARLAGVWLGQVVGMVIFFLPGFYLYGLNIGMGPSYYILVLDLLLALPVLPIVFTGSLVLGLMRAIPWGKYHHQLRRLGPIFIALLYVVMFVLIQWVNGGRGTFLAQGMLDVPGTIASYFYPLHWALGVGSSGISGWINALFFDSFSLCLALLFIIIGGSLYQKGLHKISMDGKRTGKPGKVESNLKERSPFRVLLRREYHLLMDTPVFVTNVIFQFVIVPLVFLVGNLSEGGIDDLSIPPIFLHLGGVVMILVMGAMNDGEARSALSREGRFFYLSKVIPVPWRIQIGAKYTFAMMILLCACVTISLLQVLFFGTWMISLWTFITGALVGSLFVQVGLLIDLRMPNLTWQTPREALQGLGRLWMYLLLAGFVGFVGPLTGFLVEEVDLPFIQMQLIWSALFIGLNVASWKWLVKVANRRYQEIDG
;
A
#
# COMPACT_ATOMS: atom_id res chain seq x y z
N MET A 1 -7.61 -29.42 -17.14
CA MET A 1 -6.60 -28.34 -17.23
C MET A 1 -7.06 -27.14 -18.08
N LYS A 2 -7.55 -27.32 -19.33
CA LYS A 2 -8.00 -26.22 -20.21
C LYS A 2 -8.99 -25.22 -19.59
N LYS A 3 -9.97 -25.71 -18.81
CA LYS A 3 -10.99 -24.85 -18.17
C LYS A 3 -10.45 -23.97 -17.04
N GLY A 4 -9.55 -24.50 -16.20
CA GLY A 4 -8.93 -23.75 -15.11
C GLY A 4 -7.95 -22.70 -15.63
N TRP A 5 -7.22 -23.02 -16.70
CA TRP A 5 -6.35 -22.05 -17.38
C TRP A 5 -7.15 -20.90 -18.00
N ALA A 6 -8.29 -21.18 -18.65
CA ALA A 6 -9.16 -20.15 -19.19
C ALA A 6 -9.71 -19.20 -18.09
N LEU A 7 -10.04 -19.74 -16.91
CA LEU A 7 -10.44 -18.92 -15.77
C LEU A 7 -9.28 -18.05 -15.27
N PHE A 8 -8.08 -18.62 -15.14
CA PHE A 8 -6.88 -17.86 -14.77
C PHE A 8 -6.61 -16.73 -15.78
N GLU A 9 -6.67 -17.00 -17.07
CA GLU A 9 -6.47 -16.00 -18.11
C GLU A 9 -7.51 -14.88 -18.02
N LEU A 10 -8.79 -15.21 -17.78
CA LEU A 10 -9.84 -14.22 -17.59
C LEU A 10 -9.58 -13.35 -16.35
N ILE A 11 -9.16 -13.96 -15.25
CA ILE A 11 -8.77 -13.27 -14.02
C ILE A 11 -7.61 -12.31 -14.29
N VAL A 12 -6.54 -12.76 -14.96
CA VAL A 12 -5.37 -11.94 -15.27
C VAL A 12 -5.74 -10.78 -16.18
N ARG A 13 -6.53 -11.03 -17.24
CA ARG A 13 -7.00 -9.98 -18.14
C ARG A 13 -7.87 -8.94 -17.42
N GLY A 14 -8.70 -9.36 -16.47
CA GLY A 14 -9.49 -8.47 -15.61
C GLY A 14 -8.61 -7.67 -14.65
N GLN A 15 -7.75 -8.36 -13.88
CA GLN A 15 -6.88 -7.79 -12.86
C GLN A 15 -5.90 -6.75 -13.42
N PHE A 16 -5.27 -7.02 -14.57
CA PHE A 16 -4.33 -6.10 -15.21
C PHE A 16 -4.98 -5.24 -16.30
N ARG A 17 -6.28 -5.39 -16.54
CA ARG A 17 -7.06 -4.62 -17.53
C ARG A 17 -6.39 -4.57 -18.92
N LEU A 18 -5.77 -5.67 -19.33
CA LEU A 18 -4.98 -5.74 -20.58
C LEU A 18 -5.81 -5.35 -21.81
N SER A 19 -7.10 -5.72 -21.83
CA SER A 19 -8.05 -5.36 -22.89
C SER A 19 -8.36 -3.86 -22.93
N TYR A 20 -8.55 -3.23 -21.76
CA TYR A 20 -8.81 -1.80 -21.64
C TYR A 20 -7.60 -0.97 -22.07
N PHE A 21 -6.39 -1.35 -21.65
CA PHE A 21 -5.17 -0.66 -22.07
C PHE A 21 -4.95 -0.77 -23.57
N ARG A 22 -5.22 -1.94 -24.16
CA ARG A 22 -5.15 -2.15 -25.62
C ARG A 22 -6.07 -1.18 -26.36
N ASP A 23 -7.33 -1.08 -25.97
CA ASP A 23 -8.31 -0.19 -26.61
C ASP A 23 -8.00 1.30 -26.35
N ARG A 24 -7.61 1.65 -25.12
CA ARG A 24 -7.29 3.02 -24.71
C ARG A 24 -6.09 3.60 -25.46
N TYR A 25 -5.02 2.82 -25.65
CA TYR A 25 -3.77 3.29 -26.26
C TYR A 25 -3.68 3.07 -27.77
N GLN A 26 -4.64 2.38 -28.38
CA GLN A 26 -4.81 2.41 -29.83
C GLN A 26 -5.08 3.84 -30.34
N LYS A 27 -5.75 4.68 -29.54
CA LYS A 27 -5.99 6.10 -29.85
C LYS A 27 -4.70 6.93 -29.75
N LYS A 28 -4.24 7.50 -30.87
CA LYS A 28 -2.99 8.29 -30.97
C LYS A 28 -2.91 9.44 -29.96
N SER A 29 -4.05 10.03 -29.60
CA SER A 29 -4.15 11.13 -28.62
C SER A 29 -3.79 10.77 -27.19
N ARG A 30 -3.70 9.47 -26.84
CA ARG A 30 -3.39 9.00 -25.48
C ARG A 30 -2.06 8.26 -25.35
N ARG A 31 -1.28 8.12 -26.44
CA ARG A 31 0.01 7.41 -26.40
C ARG A 31 1.08 8.11 -25.55
N TRP A 32 0.97 9.42 -25.37
CA TRP A 32 1.84 10.17 -24.46
C TRP A 32 1.73 9.68 -22.99
N GLU A 33 0.56 9.14 -22.59
CA GLU A 33 0.36 8.55 -21.26
C GLU A 33 1.32 7.36 -21.01
N ILE A 34 1.70 6.62 -22.07
CA ILE A 34 2.68 5.52 -21.97
C ILE A 34 4.07 6.09 -21.67
N GLY A 35 4.48 7.12 -22.42
CA GLY A 35 5.77 7.76 -22.22
C GLY A 35 5.93 8.30 -20.80
N VAL A 36 4.89 8.97 -20.28
CA VAL A 36 4.95 9.45 -18.89
C VAL A 36 4.82 8.32 -17.87
N GLY A 37 4.05 7.27 -18.16
CA GLY A 37 4.00 6.07 -17.33
C GLY A 37 5.38 5.41 -17.19
N LEU A 38 6.12 5.28 -18.29
CA LEU A 38 7.49 4.75 -18.29
C LEU A 38 8.46 5.66 -17.54
N LEU A 39 8.38 6.97 -17.76
CA LEU A 39 9.17 7.96 -17.01
C LEU A 39 8.86 7.88 -15.51
N GLY A 40 7.61 7.58 -15.16
CA GLY A 40 7.18 7.32 -13.80
C GLY A 40 7.71 6.08 -13.16
N LEU A 41 7.78 4.99 -13.92
CA LEU A 41 8.47 3.80 -13.47
C LEU A 41 9.96 4.08 -13.27
N VAL A 42 10.64 4.71 -14.23
CA VAL A 42 12.07 5.04 -14.09
C VAL A 42 12.36 5.89 -12.86
N LEU A 43 11.55 6.92 -12.59
CA LEU A 43 11.74 7.78 -11.42
C LEU A 43 11.39 7.07 -10.11
N LEU A 44 10.39 6.19 -10.11
CA LEU A 44 10.07 5.34 -8.96
C LEU A 44 11.23 4.39 -8.66
N GLU A 45 11.75 3.71 -9.68
CA GLU A 45 12.89 2.80 -9.57
C GLU A 45 14.14 3.55 -9.08
N TRP A 46 14.41 4.75 -9.61
CA TRP A 46 15.48 5.62 -9.13
C TRP A 46 15.30 5.97 -7.64
N PHE A 47 14.09 6.34 -7.21
CA PHE A 47 13.81 6.63 -5.80
C PHE A 47 14.04 5.40 -4.91
N ILE A 48 13.55 4.23 -5.33
CA ILE A 48 13.72 2.96 -4.60
C ILE A 48 15.20 2.58 -4.50
N LEU A 49 15.97 2.75 -5.58
CA LEU A 49 17.41 2.49 -5.58
C LEU A 49 18.16 3.40 -4.61
N ASN A 50 17.83 4.69 -4.54
CA ASN A 50 18.44 5.60 -3.56
C ASN A 50 18.08 5.21 -2.12
N LEU A 51 16.83 4.80 -1.88
CA LEU A 51 16.39 4.34 -0.57
C LEU A 51 17.16 3.08 -0.12
N TYR A 52 17.30 2.09 -1.00
CA TYR A 52 18.08 0.89 -0.71
C TYR A 52 19.59 1.15 -0.66
N GLY A 53 20.11 2.08 -1.46
CA GLY A 53 21.50 2.50 -1.39
C GLY A 53 21.84 3.13 -0.04
N GLY A 54 20.99 4.03 0.46
CA GLY A 54 21.11 4.58 1.80
C GLY A 54 21.09 3.51 2.89
N ALA A 55 20.13 2.55 2.80
CA ALA A 55 20.08 1.43 3.73
C ALA A 55 21.34 0.56 3.66
N TYR A 56 21.83 0.24 2.46
CA TYR A 56 23.06 -0.55 2.27
C TYR A 56 24.26 0.12 2.92
N HIS A 57 24.48 1.42 2.69
CA HIS A 57 25.59 2.16 3.30
C HIS A 57 25.57 2.14 4.83
N LEU A 58 24.38 2.20 5.44
CA LEU A 58 24.24 2.07 6.89
C LEU A 58 24.70 0.69 7.40
N PHE A 59 24.33 -0.40 6.72
CA PHE A 59 24.75 -1.76 7.11
C PHE A 59 26.22 -2.06 6.82
N ASP A 60 26.76 -1.46 5.76
CA ASP A 60 28.16 -1.57 5.38
C ASP A 60 29.06 -0.89 6.43
N GLN A 61 28.66 0.28 6.95
CA GLN A 61 29.36 0.97 8.05
C GLN A 61 29.43 0.15 9.34
N ILE A 62 28.45 -0.71 9.58
CA ILE A 62 28.38 -1.61 10.75
C ILE A 62 29.10 -2.95 10.47
N GLY A 63 29.67 -3.12 9.27
CA GLY A 63 30.42 -4.32 8.86
C GLY A 63 29.55 -5.56 8.62
N GLN A 64 28.25 -5.38 8.38
CA GLN A 64 27.30 -6.49 8.18
C GLN A 64 26.47 -6.34 6.90
N PRO A 65 27.10 -6.23 5.70
CA PRO A 65 26.41 -6.02 4.44
C PRO A 65 25.46 -7.18 4.08
N GLU A 66 25.79 -8.42 4.49
CA GLU A 66 24.98 -9.63 4.24
C GLU A 66 23.54 -9.52 4.77
N LYS A 67 23.31 -8.68 5.80
CA LYS A 67 22.00 -8.53 6.44
C LYS A 67 21.00 -7.76 5.59
N VAL A 68 21.47 -6.98 4.62
CA VAL A 68 20.61 -6.32 3.64
C VAL A 68 19.82 -7.35 2.86
N PHE A 69 20.45 -8.44 2.39
CA PHE A 69 19.75 -9.52 1.71
C PHE A 69 18.67 -10.15 2.59
N GLN A 70 19.00 -10.43 3.85
CA GLN A 70 18.07 -11.06 4.78
C GLN A 70 16.85 -10.18 5.09
N LEU A 71 17.08 -8.87 5.24
CA LEU A 71 16.01 -7.88 5.43
C LEU A 71 15.13 -7.74 4.19
N LEU A 72 15.69 -7.83 2.98
CA LEU A 72 14.91 -7.82 1.74
C LEU A 72 13.99 -9.04 1.66
N VAL A 73 14.48 -10.23 2.00
CA VAL A 73 13.68 -11.46 2.02
C VAL A 73 12.53 -11.34 3.04
N ILE A 74 12.83 -10.91 4.26
CA ILE A 74 11.80 -10.81 5.32
C ILE A 74 10.83 -9.67 5.07
N GLY A 75 11.33 -8.52 4.63
CA GLY A 75 10.51 -7.42 4.16
C GLY A 75 9.55 -7.88 3.07
N GLY A 76 10.03 -8.69 2.12
CA GLY A 76 9.22 -9.30 1.06
C GLY A 76 8.13 -10.23 1.61
N VAL A 77 8.49 -11.12 2.54
CA VAL A 77 7.54 -12.04 3.20
C VAL A 77 6.45 -11.27 3.94
N LEU A 78 6.82 -10.28 4.75
CA LEU A 78 5.88 -9.44 5.50
C LEU A 78 4.99 -8.63 4.55
N TRP A 79 5.57 -8.05 3.51
CA TRP A 79 4.84 -7.30 2.49
C TRP A 79 3.79 -8.18 1.80
N VAL A 80 4.15 -9.42 1.41
CA VAL A 80 3.18 -10.35 0.83
C VAL A 80 2.13 -10.77 1.83
N LEU A 81 2.50 -11.14 3.07
CA LEU A 81 1.55 -11.55 4.12
C LEU A 81 0.45 -10.51 4.32
N VAL A 82 0.82 -9.23 4.40
CA VAL A 82 -0.14 -8.15 4.61
C VAL A 82 -1.01 -7.95 3.37
N THR A 83 -0.38 -7.83 2.21
CA THR A 83 -1.09 -7.48 0.97
C THR A 83 -1.92 -8.66 0.43
N SER A 84 -1.59 -9.91 0.79
CA SER A 84 -2.29 -11.11 0.35
C SER A 84 -3.60 -11.32 1.09
N ILE A 85 -3.72 -10.97 2.38
CA ILE A 85 -5.00 -11.09 3.12
C ILE A 85 -6.09 -10.30 2.41
N THR A 86 -5.82 -9.03 2.10
CA THR A 86 -6.78 -8.18 1.39
C THR A 86 -6.99 -8.66 -0.05
N HIS A 87 -5.95 -9.15 -0.74
CA HIS A 87 -6.08 -9.70 -2.09
C HIS A 87 -6.99 -10.92 -2.13
N LEU A 88 -6.76 -11.87 -1.23
CA LEU A 88 -7.46 -13.14 -1.14
C LEU A 88 -8.92 -12.92 -0.78
N ILE A 89 -9.23 -12.05 0.19
CA ILE A 89 -10.61 -11.70 0.52
C ILE A 89 -11.32 -11.13 -0.72
N GLN A 90 -10.69 -10.19 -1.42
CA GLN A 90 -11.26 -9.57 -2.62
C GLN A 90 -11.50 -10.59 -3.74
N GLN A 91 -10.49 -11.38 -4.04
CA GLN A 91 -10.50 -12.29 -5.17
C GLN A 91 -11.35 -13.53 -4.92
N LEU A 92 -11.41 -14.05 -3.68
CA LEU A 92 -12.20 -15.24 -3.33
C LEU A 92 -13.68 -14.92 -3.04
N TYR A 93 -13.99 -13.77 -2.44
CA TYR A 93 -15.33 -13.51 -1.88
C TYR A 93 -16.03 -12.25 -2.39
N PHE A 94 -15.31 -11.22 -2.84
CA PHE A 94 -15.89 -9.93 -3.25
C PHE A 94 -15.81 -9.66 -4.75
N THR A 95 -15.61 -10.71 -5.56
CA THR A 95 -15.75 -10.59 -7.02
C THR A 95 -17.24 -10.55 -7.38
N GLN A 96 -17.66 -9.52 -8.13
CA GLN A 96 -19.02 -9.42 -8.68
C GLN A 96 -19.38 -10.64 -9.55
N ASP A 97 -18.35 -11.32 -10.08
CA ASP A 97 -18.49 -12.51 -10.91
C ASP A 97 -18.66 -13.82 -10.10
N ALA A 98 -18.67 -13.79 -8.76
CA ALA A 98 -18.85 -15.00 -7.96
C ALA A 98 -20.17 -15.73 -8.29
N GLU A 99 -21.22 -14.97 -8.60
CA GLU A 99 -22.52 -15.49 -9.04
C GLU A 99 -22.49 -16.05 -10.48
N VAL A 100 -21.63 -15.50 -11.34
CA VAL A 100 -21.46 -15.92 -12.75
C VAL A 100 -20.52 -17.12 -12.88
N VAL A 101 -19.56 -17.28 -11.97
CA VAL A 101 -18.63 -18.42 -11.94
C VAL A 101 -19.27 -19.67 -11.30
N SER A 102 -20.24 -19.49 -10.39
CA SER A 102 -20.99 -20.57 -9.74
C SER A 102 -21.68 -21.57 -10.70
N PRO A 103 -22.32 -21.15 -11.82
CA PRO A 103 -22.92 -22.07 -12.79
C PRO A 103 -21.92 -22.71 -13.78
N LEU A 104 -20.64 -22.31 -13.79
CA LEU A 104 -19.67 -22.88 -14.73
C LEU A 104 -19.28 -24.31 -14.31
N PRO A 105 -19.05 -25.25 -15.26
CA PRO A 105 -18.66 -26.63 -14.97
C PRO A 105 -17.16 -26.72 -14.60
N LEU A 106 -16.80 -26.06 -13.49
CA LEU A 106 -15.46 -25.98 -12.91
C LEU A 106 -15.44 -26.70 -11.56
N THR A 107 -14.37 -27.45 -11.28
CA THR A 107 -14.21 -28.02 -9.93
C THR A 107 -13.75 -26.96 -8.94
N PRO A 108 -14.08 -27.09 -7.64
CA PRO A 108 -13.68 -26.11 -6.61
C PRO A 108 -12.18 -25.86 -6.56
N ASN A 109 -11.40 -26.92 -6.70
CA ASN A 109 -9.94 -26.86 -6.71
C ASN A 109 -9.43 -26.06 -7.92
N GLN A 110 -10.12 -26.14 -9.07
CA GLN A 110 -9.77 -25.32 -10.25
C GLN A 110 -10.08 -23.84 -10.02
N VAL A 111 -11.19 -23.52 -9.35
CA VAL A 111 -11.55 -22.12 -9.04
C VAL A 111 -10.58 -21.53 -8.02
N VAL A 112 -10.31 -22.25 -6.92
CA VAL A 112 -9.36 -21.82 -5.90
C VAL A 112 -7.96 -21.69 -6.48
N GLY A 113 -7.51 -22.68 -7.26
CA GLY A 113 -6.20 -22.63 -7.93
C GLY A 113 -6.06 -21.44 -8.89
N ALA A 114 -7.06 -21.17 -9.73
CA ALA A 114 -7.02 -20.03 -10.65
C ALA A 114 -7.02 -18.68 -9.92
N ARG A 115 -7.81 -18.55 -8.84
CA ARG A 115 -7.84 -17.33 -8.02
C ARG A 115 -6.54 -17.13 -7.25
N LEU A 116 -5.96 -18.19 -6.68
CA LEU A 116 -4.65 -18.12 -6.02
C LEU A 116 -3.53 -17.76 -6.98
N ALA A 117 -3.54 -18.33 -8.19
CA ALA A 117 -2.56 -17.98 -9.22
C ALA A 117 -2.67 -16.50 -9.60
N GLY A 118 -3.88 -15.93 -9.66
CA GLY A 118 -4.08 -14.49 -9.87
C GLY A 118 -3.54 -13.63 -8.71
N VAL A 119 -3.78 -14.06 -7.47
CA VAL A 119 -3.18 -13.42 -6.29
C VAL A 119 -1.65 -13.47 -6.40
N TRP A 120 -1.09 -14.65 -6.63
CA TRP A 120 0.35 -14.90 -6.75
C TRP A 120 0.99 -14.01 -7.81
N LEU A 121 0.43 -13.96 -9.02
CA LEU A 121 0.94 -13.11 -10.09
C LEU A 121 0.92 -11.63 -9.68
N GLY A 122 -0.14 -11.17 -9.01
CA GLY A 122 -0.20 -9.81 -8.48
C GLY A 122 0.86 -9.52 -7.42
N GLN A 123 1.24 -10.50 -6.62
CA GLN A 123 2.30 -10.37 -5.61
C GLN A 123 3.69 -10.41 -6.22
N VAL A 124 3.93 -11.29 -7.20
CA VAL A 124 5.18 -11.33 -7.97
C VAL A 124 5.44 -10.00 -8.64
N VAL A 125 4.44 -9.43 -9.34
CA VAL A 125 4.59 -8.11 -10.00
C VAL A 125 4.95 -7.02 -8.99
N GLY A 126 4.31 -7.02 -7.81
CA GLY A 126 4.66 -6.06 -6.76
C GLY A 126 6.05 -6.27 -6.18
N MET A 127 6.46 -7.53 -5.94
CA MET A 127 7.81 -7.87 -5.49
C MET A 127 8.88 -7.43 -6.49
N VAL A 128 8.65 -7.63 -7.79
CA VAL A 128 9.56 -7.19 -8.84
C VAL A 128 9.72 -5.67 -8.82
N ILE A 129 8.64 -4.90 -8.71
CA ILE A 129 8.71 -3.42 -8.71
C ILE A 129 9.37 -2.89 -7.43
N PHE A 130 9.08 -3.49 -6.26
CA PHE A 130 9.52 -2.92 -4.99
C PHE A 130 10.81 -3.51 -4.43
N PHE A 131 11.11 -4.79 -4.65
CA PHE A 131 12.21 -5.50 -3.98
C PHE A 131 13.36 -5.89 -4.91
N LEU A 132 13.10 -6.15 -6.19
CA LEU A 132 14.16 -6.48 -7.17
C LEU A 132 15.29 -5.42 -7.21
N PRO A 133 15.01 -4.10 -7.15
CA PRO A 133 16.07 -3.09 -7.15
C PRO A 133 17.01 -3.21 -5.95
N GLY A 134 16.47 -3.59 -4.78
CA GLY A 134 17.26 -3.81 -3.57
C GLY A 134 18.19 -5.02 -3.71
N PHE A 135 17.69 -6.15 -4.21
CA PHE A 135 18.52 -7.34 -4.46
C PHE A 135 19.58 -7.07 -5.53
N TYR A 136 19.23 -6.32 -6.57
CA TYR A 136 20.16 -5.93 -7.62
C TYR A 136 21.31 -5.07 -7.08
N LEU A 137 20.99 -4.05 -6.25
CA LEU A 137 21.97 -3.17 -5.62
C LEU A 137 22.88 -3.92 -4.67
N TYR A 138 22.34 -4.83 -3.86
CA TYR A 138 23.13 -5.73 -3.00
C TYR A 138 24.13 -6.56 -3.82
N GLY A 139 23.67 -7.20 -4.90
CA GLY A 139 24.53 -8.01 -5.77
C GLY A 139 25.66 -7.22 -6.41
N LEU A 140 25.40 -5.97 -6.82
CA LEU A 140 26.42 -5.08 -7.39
C LEU A 140 27.48 -4.69 -6.36
N ASN A 141 27.07 -4.30 -5.15
CA ASN A 141 28.01 -3.80 -4.14
C ASN A 141 28.93 -4.88 -3.56
N ILE A 142 28.46 -6.13 -3.50
CA ILE A 142 29.24 -7.28 -2.99
C ILE A 142 30.00 -8.00 -4.13
N GLY A 143 29.74 -7.64 -5.39
CA GLY A 143 30.42 -8.24 -6.56
C GLY A 143 29.94 -9.67 -6.86
N MET A 144 28.65 -9.94 -6.68
CA MET A 144 28.08 -11.27 -6.94
C MET A 144 28.07 -11.61 -8.44
N GLY A 145 28.37 -12.87 -8.77
CA GLY A 145 28.40 -13.34 -10.15
C GLY A 145 27.01 -13.52 -10.80
N PRO A 146 26.94 -13.81 -12.11
CA PRO A 146 25.67 -13.94 -12.85
C PRO A 146 24.69 -14.99 -12.28
N SER A 147 25.19 -16.05 -11.65
CA SER A 147 24.37 -17.09 -11.02
C SER A 147 23.47 -16.56 -9.90
N TYR A 148 23.92 -15.54 -9.17
CA TYR A 148 23.15 -14.89 -8.11
C TYR A 148 21.88 -14.23 -8.65
N TYR A 149 21.97 -13.52 -9.78
CA TYR A 149 20.82 -12.81 -10.34
C TYR A 149 19.74 -13.77 -10.84
N ILE A 150 20.12 -14.94 -11.34
CA ILE A 150 19.17 -16.00 -11.72
C ILE A 150 18.44 -16.52 -10.48
N LEU A 151 19.19 -16.79 -9.40
CA LEU A 151 18.65 -17.25 -8.12
C LEU A 151 17.73 -16.21 -7.44
N VAL A 152 18.03 -14.92 -7.57
CA VAL A 152 17.14 -13.85 -7.07
C VAL A 152 15.82 -13.83 -7.84
N LEU A 153 15.85 -13.96 -9.17
CA LEU A 153 14.62 -14.00 -9.98
C LEU A 153 13.74 -15.20 -9.60
N ASP A 154 14.37 -16.36 -9.40
CA ASP A 154 13.71 -17.57 -8.92
C ASP A 154 13.10 -17.38 -7.52
N LEU A 155 13.87 -16.82 -6.59
CA LEU A 155 13.41 -16.48 -5.25
C LEU A 155 12.19 -15.56 -5.29
N LEU A 156 12.17 -14.52 -6.11
CA LEU A 156 11.03 -13.59 -6.23
C LEU A 156 9.75 -14.28 -6.73
N LEU A 157 9.87 -15.37 -7.49
CA LEU A 157 8.73 -16.17 -7.95
C LEU A 157 8.19 -17.09 -6.85
N ALA A 158 9.09 -17.70 -6.06
CA ALA A 158 8.75 -18.66 -5.02
C ALA A 158 8.34 -18.00 -3.70
N LEU A 159 8.98 -16.89 -3.33
CA LEU A 159 8.84 -16.24 -2.03
C LEU A 159 7.39 -15.85 -1.66
N PRO A 160 6.52 -15.39 -2.58
CA PRO A 160 5.13 -15.10 -2.26
C PRO A 160 4.28 -16.33 -1.90
N VAL A 161 4.67 -17.53 -2.33
CA VAL A 161 3.83 -18.72 -2.23
C VAL A 161 3.53 -19.08 -0.78
N LEU A 162 4.54 -19.10 0.08
CA LEU A 162 4.37 -19.43 1.51
C LEU A 162 3.45 -18.45 2.24
N PRO A 163 3.67 -17.12 2.19
CA PRO A 163 2.73 -16.13 2.70
C PRO A 163 1.30 -16.30 2.19
N ILE A 164 1.12 -16.56 0.90
CA ILE A 164 -0.21 -16.68 0.28
C ILE A 164 -0.95 -17.90 0.81
N VAL A 165 -0.27 -19.05 0.96
CA VAL A 165 -0.90 -20.26 1.48
C VAL A 165 -1.26 -20.10 2.96
N PHE A 166 -0.38 -19.51 3.75
CA PHE A 166 -0.65 -19.22 5.17
C PHE A 166 -1.86 -18.29 5.32
N THR A 167 -1.84 -17.16 4.63
CA THR A 167 -2.94 -16.18 4.66
C THR A 167 -4.23 -16.72 4.02
N GLY A 168 -4.13 -17.54 2.99
CA GLY A 168 -5.25 -18.25 2.39
C GLY A 168 -5.92 -19.19 3.38
N SER A 169 -5.13 -19.92 4.16
CA SER A 169 -5.62 -20.80 5.22
C SER A 169 -6.35 -20.02 6.32
N LEU A 170 -5.78 -18.89 6.73
CA LEU A 170 -6.42 -17.97 7.69
C LEU A 170 -7.73 -17.39 7.13
N VAL A 171 -7.74 -16.91 5.88
CA VAL A 171 -8.94 -16.32 5.27
C VAL A 171 -10.05 -17.39 5.13
N LEU A 172 -9.74 -18.59 4.64
CA LEU A 172 -10.73 -19.67 4.53
C LEU A 172 -11.25 -20.10 5.92
N GLY A 173 -10.38 -20.16 6.93
CA GLY A 173 -10.76 -20.45 8.31
C GLY A 173 -11.68 -19.38 8.91
N LEU A 174 -11.31 -18.11 8.77
CA LEU A 174 -12.08 -16.95 9.23
C LEU A 174 -13.47 -16.89 8.55
N MET A 175 -13.50 -17.15 7.25
CA MET A 175 -14.73 -17.18 6.44
C MET A 175 -15.66 -18.32 6.82
N ARG A 176 -15.12 -19.42 7.36
CA ARG A 176 -15.90 -20.53 7.89
C ARG A 176 -16.43 -20.28 9.30
N ALA A 177 -15.57 -19.75 10.18
CA ALA A 177 -15.81 -19.62 11.61
C ALA A 177 -16.82 -18.52 11.93
N ILE A 178 -16.75 -17.41 11.19
CA ILE A 178 -17.62 -16.27 11.46
C ILE A 178 -18.92 -16.42 10.64
N PRO A 179 -20.11 -16.24 11.24
CA PRO A 179 -21.36 -16.19 10.48
C PRO A 179 -21.41 -14.85 9.73
N TRP A 180 -20.75 -14.80 8.57
CA TRP A 180 -20.59 -13.61 7.75
C TRP A 180 -21.93 -12.93 7.43
N GLY A 181 -23.03 -13.68 7.25
CA GLY A 181 -24.36 -13.10 7.02
C GLY A 181 -24.90 -12.24 8.17
N LYS A 182 -24.59 -12.57 9.43
CA LYS A 182 -25.10 -11.84 10.61
C LYS A 182 -24.25 -10.61 10.95
N TYR A 183 -22.94 -10.70 10.74
CA TYR A 183 -21.98 -9.66 11.14
C TYR A 183 -21.26 -9.00 9.97
N HIS A 184 -21.73 -9.19 8.73
CA HIS A 184 -21.09 -8.69 7.51
C HIS A 184 -20.68 -7.22 7.63
N HIS A 185 -21.61 -6.35 8.05
CA HIS A 185 -21.35 -4.92 8.20
C HIS A 185 -20.31 -4.59 9.28
N GLN A 186 -20.28 -5.35 10.38
CA GLN A 186 -19.36 -5.12 11.49
C GLN A 186 -17.96 -5.65 11.18
N LEU A 187 -17.85 -6.83 10.57
CA LEU A 187 -16.58 -7.39 10.11
C LEU A 187 -15.96 -6.55 8.99
N ARG A 188 -16.79 -5.98 8.11
CA ARG A 188 -16.35 -5.08 7.04
C ARG A 188 -15.72 -3.80 7.59
N ARG A 189 -16.25 -3.29 8.72
CA ARG A 189 -15.72 -2.10 9.42
C ARG A 189 -14.55 -2.40 10.35
N LEU A 190 -14.67 -3.44 11.18
CA LEU A 190 -13.75 -3.75 12.27
C LEU A 190 -12.62 -4.72 11.88
N GLY A 191 -12.80 -5.54 10.84
CA GLY A 191 -11.79 -6.50 10.39
C GLY A 191 -10.44 -5.86 10.05
N PRO A 192 -10.40 -4.78 9.25
CA PRO A 192 -9.17 -4.01 9.00
C PRO A 192 -8.48 -3.51 10.27
N ILE A 193 -9.26 -2.96 11.20
CA ILE A 193 -8.78 -2.43 12.48
C ILE A 193 -8.21 -3.58 13.32
N PHE A 194 -8.89 -4.73 13.34
CA PHE A 194 -8.45 -5.91 14.06
C PHE A 194 -7.15 -6.50 13.49
N ILE A 195 -6.99 -6.53 12.17
CA ILE A 195 -5.74 -6.97 11.52
C ILE A 195 -4.59 -6.01 11.87
N ALA A 196 -4.85 -4.70 11.85
CA ALA A 196 -3.87 -3.69 12.24
C ALA A 196 -3.49 -3.80 13.73
N LEU A 197 -4.48 -4.05 14.60
CA LEU A 197 -4.25 -4.29 16.03
C LEU A 197 -3.43 -5.57 16.24
N LEU A 198 -3.75 -6.65 15.54
CA LEU A 198 -2.99 -7.89 15.58
C LEU A 198 -1.54 -7.67 15.15
N TYR A 199 -1.29 -6.81 14.17
CA TYR A 199 0.05 -6.44 13.75
C TYR A 199 0.83 -5.71 14.86
N VAL A 200 0.20 -4.71 15.50
CA VAL A 200 0.80 -4.00 16.63
C VAL A 200 1.08 -4.96 17.79
N VAL A 201 0.12 -5.85 18.11
CA VAL A 201 0.28 -6.85 19.18
C VAL A 201 1.37 -7.85 18.84
N MET A 202 1.42 -8.39 17.62
CA MET A 202 2.49 -9.29 17.20
C MET A 202 3.85 -8.61 17.28
N PHE A 203 3.94 -7.36 16.83
CA PHE A 203 5.16 -6.59 16.93
C PHE A 203 5.59 -6.41 18.41
N VAL A 204 4.67 -6.00 19.29
CA VAL A 204 4.95 -5.86 20.73
C VAL A 204 5.32 -7.19 21.37
N LEU A 205 4.68 -8.30 20.99
CA LEU A 205 4.99 -9.63 21.49
C LEU A 205 6.37 -10.11 21.04
N ILE A 206 6.76 -9.85 19.79
CA ILE A 206 8.11 -10.11 19.30
C ILE A 206 9.13 -9.34 20.14
N GLN A 207 8.85 -8.06 20.46
CA GLN A 207 9.71 -7.24 21.32
C GLN A 207 9.76 -7.76 22.77
N TRP A 208 8.64 -8.24 23.29
CA TRP A 208 8.54 -8.74 24.66
C TRP A 208 9.25 -10.08 24.84
N VAL A 209 9.10 -11.00 23.88
CA VAL A 209 9.81 -12.29 23.84
C VAL A 209 11.33 -12.09 23.67
N ASN A 210 11.75 -11.06 22.94
CA ASN A 210 13.15 -10.69 22.75
C ASN A 210 13.74 -9.87 23.91
N GLY A 211 13.04 -9.79 25.05
CA GLY A 211 13.66 -9.42 26.32
C GLY A 211 13.93 -7.92 26.52
N GLY A 212 13.10 -7.02 26.01
CA GLY A 212 12.81 -5.70 26.62
C GLY A 212 13.95 -4.75 27.01
N ARG A 213 15.20 -5.02 26.64
CA ARG A 213 16.38 -4.21 26.95
C ARG A 213 16.96 -3.67 25.65
N GLY A 214 17.12 -2.35 25.58
CA GLY A 214 17.61 -1.61 24.41
C GLY A 214 18.97 -2.05 23.86
N THR A 215 19.71 -2.88 24.60
CA THR A 215 20.99 -3.45 24.15
C THR A 215 20.83 -4.60 23.15
N PHE A 216 19.67 -5.25 23.11
CA PHE A 216 19.42 -6.39 22.23
C PHE A 216 18.90 -5.99 20.85
N LEU A 217 18.74 -4.70 20.55
CA LEU A 217 18.07 -4.25 19.32
C LEU A 217 19.03 -3.97 18.18
N ALA A 218 20.27 -3.53 18.44
CA ALA A 218 21.30 -3.53 17.39
C ALA A 218 21.64 -4.98 17.01
N GLN A 219 22.12 -5.79 17.96
CA GLN A 219 22.50 -7.17 17.66
C GLN A 219 21.31 -8.09 17.36
N GLY A 220 20.19 -7.94 18.06
CA GLY A 220 19.01 -8.80 17.88
C GLY A 220 18.16 -8.44 16.66
N MET A 221 18.08 -7.18 16.18
CA MET A 221 17.46 -6.91 14.87
C MET A 221 18.35 -7.33 13.70
N LEU A 222 19.66 -7.27 13.89
CA LEU A 222 20.62 -7.86 12.98
C LEU A 222 20.48 -9.41 12.94
N ASP A 223 19.89 -10.04 13.97
CA ASP A 223 19.64 -11.49 14.04
C ASP A 223 18.15 -11.88 13.95
N VAL A 224 17.24 -10.90 13.82
CA VAL A 224 15.79 -11.14 13.60
C VAL A 224 15.59 -12.06 12.41
N PRO A 225 16.33 -11.93 11.29
CA PRO A 225 16.15 -12.86 10.20
C PRO A 225 16.53 -14.30 10.51
N GLY A 226 17.65 -14.50 11.20
CA GLY A 226 18.06 -15.82 11.70
C GLY A 226 17.08 -16.38 12.73
N THR A 227 16.53 -15.52 13.58
CA THR A 227 15.57 -15.88 14.62
C THR A 227 14.20 -16.26 14.03
N ILE A 228 13.67 -15.50 13.07
CA ILE A 228 12.42 -15.88 12.40
C ILE A 228 12.62 -17.17 11.61
N ALA A 229 13.78 -17.32 10.97
CA ALA A 229 14.11 -18.52 10.23
C ALA A 229 14.24 -19.75 11.14
N SER A 230 14.71 -19.60 12.39
CA SER A 230 14.80 -20.72 13.32
C SER A 230 13.43 -21.22 13.78
N TYR A 231 12.44 -20.33 13.91
CA TYR A 231 11.04 -20.72 14.16
C TYR A 231 10.31 -21.20 12.91
N PHE A 232 10.65 -20.66 11.74
CA PHE A 232 10.06 -21.00 10.45
C PHE A 232 11.12 -21.45 9.47
N TYR A 233 11.52 -22.72 9.61
CA TYR A 233 12.65 -23.32 8.89
C TYR A 233 12.69 -23.11 7.38
N PRO A 234 11.57 -23.10 6.63
CA PRO A 234 11.61 -22.83 5.19
C PRO A 234 12.23 -21.47 4.83
N LEU A 235 12.18 -20.49 5.74
CA LEU A 235 12.83 -19.20 5.53
C LEU A 235 14.35 -19.29 5.56
N HIS A 236 14.95 -20.27 6.26
CA HIS A 236 16.40 -20.50 6.20
C HIS A 236 16.85 -20.83 4.77
N TRP A 237 16.06 -21.62 4.04
CA TRP A 237 16.36 -21.92 2.63
C TRP A 237 16.25 -20.67 1.76
N ALA A 238 15.22 -19.84 1.95
CA ALA A 238 15.10 -18.56 1.24
C ALA A 238 16.28 -17.61 1.50
N LEU A 239 16.71 -17.49 2.76
CA LEU A 239 17.87 -16.68 3.13
C LEU A 239 19.17 -17.25 2.54
N GLY A 240 19.28 -18.59 2.50
CA GLY A 240 20.41 -19.32 1.94
C GLY A 240 20.57 -19.18 0.41
N VAL A 241 19.58 -18.66 -0.31
CA VAL A 241 19.69 -18.32 -1.74
C VAL A 241 20.73 -17.22 -1.97
N GLY A 242 20.94 -16.34 -1.00
CA GLY A 242 21.95 -15.28 -1.06
C GLY A 242 23.41 -15.78 -0.96
N SER A 243 23.63 -17.06 -0.65
CA SER A 243 24.97 -17.65 -0.58
C SER A 243 25.59 -17.87 -1.96
N SER A 244 26.91 -17.77 -2.05
CA SER A 244 27.66 -17.97 -3.30
C SER A 244 27.85 -19.46 -3.63
N GLY A 245 27.87 -19.79 -4.92
CA GLY A 245 28.16 -21.14 -5.40
C GLY A 245 26.97 -22.11 -5.36
N ILE A 246 27.25 -23.40 -5.14
CA ILE A 246 26.26 -24.48 -5.26
C ILE A 246 25.24 -24.50 -4.12
N SER A 247 25.59 -23.92 -2.97
CA SER A 247 24.70 -23.83 -1.81
C SER A 247 23.45 -22.99 -2.11
N GLY A 248 23.58 -21.90 -2.88
CA GLY A 248 22.44 -21.08 -3.30
C GLY A 248 21.41 -21.87 -4.10
N TRP A 249 21.88 -22.72 -5.03
CA TRP A 249 21.02 -23.58 -5.85
C TRP A 249 20.31 -24.67 -5.05
N ILE A 250 21.03 -25.31 -4.11
CA ILE A 250 20.46 -26.34 -3.24
C ILE A 250 19.36 -25.73 -2.35
N ASN A 251 19.62 -24.54 -1.80
CA ASN A 251 18.67 -23.82 -0.97
C ASN A 251 17.42 -23.39 -1.75
N ALA A 252 17.59 -22.87 -2.98
CA ALA A 252 16.46 -22.55 -3.86
C ALA A 252 15.61 -23.80 -4.16
N LEU A 253 16.25 -24.93 -4.51
CA LEU A 253 15.55 -26.17 -4.80
C LEU A 253 14.71 -26.67 -3.61
N PHE A 254 15.24 -26.62 -2.38
CA PHE A 254 14.49 -27.00 -1.19
C PHE A 254 13.33 -26.05 -0.91
N PHE A 255 13.58 -24.74 -1.04
CA PHE A 255 12.57 -23.72 -0.84
C PHE A 255 11.39 -23.86 -1.82
N ASP A 256 11.70 -24.07 -3.10
CA ASP A 256 10.71 -24.25 -4.17
C ASP A 256 9.90 -25.52 -4.00
N SER A 257 10.59 -26.64 -3.75
CA SER A 257 9.95 -27.94 -3.54
C SER A 257 8.96 -27.88 -2.38
N PHE A 258 9.36 -27.24 -1.28
CA PHE A 258 8.51 -27.05 -0.12
C PHE A 258 7.32 -26.12 -0.43
N SER A 259 7.58 -24.99 -1.09
CA SER A 259 6.55 -24.01 -1.45
C SER A 259 5.50 -24.59 -2.40
N LEU A 260 5.92 -25.34 -3.42
CA LEU A 260 5.04 -26.02 -4.37
C LEU A 260 4.21 -27.10 -3.67
N CYS A 261 4.82 -27.91 -2.81
CA CYS A 261 4.11 -28.93 -2.03
C CYS A 261 3.00 -28.31 -1.18
N LEU A 262 3.33 -27.23 -0.45
CA LEU A 262 2.38 -26.53 0.40
C LEU A 262 1.22 -25.91 -0.40
N ALA A 263 1.52 -25.32 -1.56
CA ALA A 263 0.51 -24.76 -2.46
C ALA A 263 -0.44 -25.83 -3.01
N LEU A 264 0.07 -26.98 -3.43
CA LEU A 264 -0.75 -28.10 -3.92
C LEU A 264 -1.67 -28.64 -2.81
N LEU A 265 -1.13 -28.84 -1.62
CA LEU A 265 -1.91 -29.28 -0.45
C LEU A 265 -3.02 -28.27 -0.13
N PHE A 266 -2.71 -26.97 -0.17
CA PHE A 266 -3.70 -25.92 0.04
C PHE A 266 -4.80 -25.90 -1.02
N ILE A 267 -4.49 -26.13 -2.30
CA ILE A 267 -5.50 -26.19 -3.37
C ILE A 267 -6.45 -27.38 -3.15
N ILE A 268 -5.93 -28.53 -2.73
CA ILE A 268 -6.71 -29.75 -2.48
C ILE A 268 -7.65 -29.55 -1.30
N ILE A 269 -7.15 -29.06 -0.16
CA ILE A 269 -7.95 -28.84 1.05
C ILE A 269 -8.89 -27.64 0.87
N GLY A 270 -8.35 -26.56 0.32
CA GLY A 270 -9.00 -25.26 0.19
C GLY A 270 -10.22 -25.27 -0.70
N GLY A 271 -10.26 -26.09 -1.76
CA GLY A 271 -11.44 -26.22 -2.61
C GLY A 271 -12.69 -26.70 -1.85
N SER A 272 -12.53 -27.67 -0.94
CA SER A 272 -13.62 -28.16 -0.10
C SER A 272 -14.13 -27.12 0.92
N LEU A 273 -13.20 -26.33 1.47
CA LEU A 273 -13.50 -25.26 2.43
C LEU A 273 -14.18 -24.06 1.74
N TYR A 274 -13.72 -23.73 0.54
CA TYR A 274 -14.23 -22.62 -0.26
C TYR A 274 -15.70 -22.81 -0.64
N GLN A 275 -16.09 -23.99 -1.13
CA GLN A 275 -17.50 -24.31 -1.44
C GLN A 275 -18.41 -24.11 -0.22
N LYS A 276 -18.00 -24.63 0.93
CA LYS A 276 -18.79 -24.53 2.17
C LYS A 276 -18.93 -23.08 2.63
N GLY A 277 -17.90 -22.25 2.43
CA GLY A 277 -17.94 -20.80 2.70
C GLY A 277 -18.89 -20.04 1.76
N LEU A 278 -18.82 -20.30 0.45
CA LEU A 278 -19.69 -19.70 -0.56
C LEU A 278 -21.17 -20.02 -0.31
N HIS A 279 -21.51 -21.27 0.00
CA HIS A 279 -22.90 -21.66 0.27
C HIS A 279 -23.51 -20.88 1.44
N LYS A 280 -22.75 -20.65 2.52
CA LYS A 280 -23.21 -19.82 3.65
C LYS A 280 -23.50 -18.37 3.24
N ILE A 281 -22.64 -17.76 2.42
CA ILE A 281 -22.81 -16.38 1.95
C ILE A 281 -24.06 -16.26 1.07
N SER A 282 -24.27 -17.20 0.15
CA SER A 282 -25.42 -17.21 -0.77
C SER A 282 -26.78 -17.46 -0.10
N MET A 283 -26.83 -18.26 0.97
CA MET A 283 -28.07 -18.58 1.69
C MET A 283 -28.50 -17.46 2.64
N ASP A 284 -27.56 -16.75 3.27
CA ASP A 284 -27.88 -15.63 4.16
C ASP A 284 -28.23 -14.33 3.41
N GLY A 285 -27.73 -14.14 2.18
CA GLY A 285 -28.08 -12.99 1.32
C GLY A 285 -29.56 -12.96 0.89
N LYS A 286 -30.27 -14.09 0.98
CA LYS A 286 -31.71 -14.20 0.66
C LYS A 286 -32.63 -13.87 1.83
N ARG A 287 -32.11 -13.60 3.04
CA ARG A 287 -32.91 -12.98 4.10
C ARG A 287 -33.00 -11.49 3.84
N THR A 288 -33.87 -11.15 2.88
CA THR A 288 -34.42 -9.81 2.73
C THR A 288 -34.83 -9.31 4.10
N GLY A 289 -34.10 -8.33 4.63
CA GLY A 289 -34.53 -7.61 5.81
C GLY A 289 -35.96 -7.14 5.57
N LYS A 290 -36.87 -7.45 6.50
CA LYS A 290 -38.19 -6.82 6.51
C LYS A 290 -37.97 -5.32 6.30
N PRO A 291 -38.72 -4.64 5.42
CA PRO A 291 -38.61 -3.19 5.28
C PRO A 291 -39.00 -2.60 6.63
N GLY A 292 -37.99 -2.32 7.46
CA GLY A 292 -38.20 -1.58 8.68
C GLY A 292 -38.74 -0.24 8.25
N LYS A 293 -39.90 0.14 8.77
CA LYS A 293 -40.38 1.52 8.68
C LYS A 293 -39.25 2.39 9.24
N VAL A 294 -38.48 3.01 8.35
CA VAL A 294 -37.54 4.05 8.72
C VAL A 294 -38.40 5.24 9.04
N GLU A 295 -38.84 5.35 10.30
CA GLU A 295 -39.36 6.61 10.83
C GLU A 295 -38.22 7.60 10.81
N SER A 296 -38.15 8.35 9.70
CA SER A 296 -37.10 9.29 9.48
C SER A 296 -37.46 10.57 10.23
N ASN A 297 -37.00 10.68 11.48
CA ASN A 297 -36.73 11.98 12.09
C ASN A 297 -35.60 12.65 11.28
N LEU A 298 -35.94 13.15 10.09
CA LEU A 298 -35.03 13.85 9.19
C LEU A 298 -34.74 15.22 9.80
N LYS A 299 -33.71 15.29 10.62
CA LYS A 299 -33.14 16.58 11.02
C LYS A 299 -32.45 17.21 9.81
N GLU A 300 -32.77 18.47 9.52
CA GLU A 300 -32.05 19.25 8.53
C GLU A 300 -30.56 19.27 8.88
N ARG A 301 -29.71 18.83 7.95
CA ARG A 301 -28.26 18.85 8.08
C ARG A 301 -27.69 19.62 6.91
N SER A 302 -26.64 20.40 7.17
CA SER A 302 -25.86 21.07 6.12
C SER A 302 -25.44 20.05 5.05
N PRO A 303 -25.66 20.34 3.75
CA PRO A 303 -25.28 19.47 2.64
C PRO A 303 -23.80 19.04 2.71
N PHE A 304 -22.92 19.95 3.12
CA PHE A 304 -21.49 19.66 3.29
C PHE A 304 -21.23 18.58 4.34
N ARG A 305 -21.90 18.64 5.51
CA ARG A 305 -21.74 17.64 6.57
C ARG A 305 -22.26 16.27 6.15
N VAL A 306 -23.33 16.23 5.35
CA VAL A 306 -23.87 14.98 4.81
C VAL A 306 -22.88 14.35 3.83
N LEU A 307 -22.31 15.15 2.93
CA LEU A 307 -21.29 14.69 1.98
C LEU A 307 -20.01 14.23 2.69
N LEU A 308 -19.54 14.93 3.72
CA LEU A 308 -18.37 14.50 4.50
C LEU A 308 -18.65 13.18 5.24
N ARG A 309 -19.84 13.01 5.80
CA ARG A 309 -20.26 11.75 6.41
C ARG A 309 -20.36 10.61 5.39
N ARG A 310 -20.76 10.91 4.15
CA ARG A 310 -20.78 9.95 3.05
C ARG A 310 -19.37 9.45 2.74
N GLU A 311 -18.37 10.32 2.66
CA GLU A 311 -16.96 9.90 2.44
C GLU A 311 -16.46 8.98 3.56
N TYR A 312 -16.78 9.30 4.82
CA TYR A 312 -16.49 8.42 5.96
C TYR A 312 -17.11 7.03 5.81
N HIS A 313 -18.37 6.94 5.39
CA HIS A 313 -19.04 5.65 5.19
C HIS A 313 -18.46 4.89 3.99
N LEU A 314 -18.20 5.56 2.86
CA LEU A 314 -17.55 4.92 1.71
C LEU A 314 -16.22 4.26 2.08
N LEU A 315 -15.44 4.91 2.95
CA LEU A 315 -14.19 4.39 3.49
C LEU A 315 -14.42 3.23 4.46
N MET A 316 -15.15 3.47 5.55
CA MET A 316 -15.29 2.50 6.65
C MET A 316 -16.07 1.27 6.26
N ASP A 317 -17.04 1.43 5.35
CA ASP A 317 -17.78 0.31 4.82
C ASP A 317 -16.97 -0.45 3.78
N THR A 318 -15.73 -0.11 3.44
CA THR A 318 -14.92 -0.87 2.46
C THR A 318 -13.56 -1.29 3.04
N PRO A 319 -13.34 -2.58 3.38
CA PRO A 319 -12.21 -3.02 4.18
C PRO A 319 -10.85 -2.68 3.57
N VAL A 320 -10.77 -2.74 2.24
CA VAL A 320 -9.54 -2.47 1.50
C VAL A 320 -9.13 -0.99 1.60
N PHE A 321 -10.11 -0.08 1.71
CA PHE A 321 -9.82 1.34 1.88
C PHE A 321 -9.32 1.60 3.30
N VAL A 322 -9.99 1.05 4.31
CA VAL A 322 -9.59 1.17 5.72
C VAL A 322 -8.21 0.57 5.97
N THR A 323 -7.93 -0.64 5.48
CA THR A 323 -6.64 -1.31 5.68
C THR A 323 -5.49 -0.49 5.12
N ASN A 324 -5.64 0.11 3.94
CA ASN A 324 -4.58 0.93 3.35
C ASN A 324 -4.27 2.18 4.18
N VAL A 325 -5.29 2.81 4.77
CA VAL A 325 -5.10 3.96 5.66
C VAL A 325 -4.39 3.50 6.93
N ILE A 326 -5.00 2.58 7.69
CA ILE A 326 -4.50 2.17 9.00
C ILE A 326 -3.10 1.57 8.91
N PHE A 327 -2.80 0.82 7.85
CA PHE A 327 -1.48 0.21 7.67
C PHE A 327 -0.35 1.24 7.75
N GLN A 328 -0.53 2.43 7.17
CA GLN A 328 0.49 3.47 7.19
C GLN A 328 0.65 4.08 8.58
N PHE A 329 -0.47 4.29 9.29
CA PHE A 329 -0.48 4.73 10.69
C PHE A 329 0.12 3.72 11.67
N VAL A 330 0.32 2.47 11.25
CA VAL A 330 0.95 1.43 12.08
C VAL A 330 2.42 1.24 11.71
N ILE A 331 2.74 1.14 10.42
CA ILE A 331 4.11 0.88 9.96
C ILE A 331 5.04 2.05 10.29
N VAL A 332 4.59 3.29 10.07
CA VAL A 332 5.46 4.45 10.21
C VAL A 332 5.92 4.66 11.66
N PRO A 333 5.05 4.66 12.69
CA PRO A 333 5.50 4.72 14.08
C PRO A 333 6.42 3.56 14.47
N LEU A 334 6.17 2.37 13.91
CA LEU A 334 6.96 1.18 14.19
C LEU A 334 8.37 1.30 13.63
N VAL A 335 8.55 1.88 12.45
CA VAL A 335 9.88 2.21 11.90
C VAL A 335 10.62 3.21 12.81
N PHE A 336 9.96 4.26 13.31
CA PHE A 336 10.57 5.20 14.25
C PHE A 336 10.98 4.53 15.57
N LEU A 337 10.11 3.69 16.11
CA LEU A 337 10.38 2.97 17.35
C LEU A 337 11.56 2.00 17.19
N VAL A 338 11.61 1.27 16.08
CA VAL A 338 12.73 0.39 15.72
C VAL A 338 14.03 1.19 15.63
N GLY A 339 14.03 2.32 14.93
CA GLY A 339 15.24 3.14 14.73
C GLY A 339 15.80 3.75 16.03
N ASN A 340 14.97 3.98 17.04
CA ASN A 340 15.42 4.49 18.34
C ASN A 340 15.92 3.42 19.29
N LEU A 341 15.49 2.19 19.06
CA LEU A 341 15.72 1.09 19.97
C LEU A 341 17.08 0.41 19.72
N SER A 342 17.68 0.54 18.54
CA SER A 342 19.03 -0.01 18.24
C SER A 342 20.14 0.65 19.09
N GLU A 343 21.11 -0.15 19.58
CA GLU A 343 22.31 0.37 20.27
C GLU A 343 23.08 1.35 19.39
N GLY A 344 23.40 2.51 19.96
CA GLY A 344 23.80 3.71 19.22
C GLY A 344 22.58 4.56 18.84
N GLY A 345 21.68 4.79 19.82
CA GLY A 345 20.42 5.49 19.64
C GLY A 345 20.55 6.76 18.79
N ILE A 346 19.44 7.29 18.28
CA ILE A 346 19.47 8.39 17.30
C ILE A 346 20.20 9.64 17.83
N ASP A 347 20.46 9.72 19.13
CA ASP A 347 21.34 10.69 19.77
C ASP A 347 22.79 10.70 19.21
N ASP A 348 23.35 9.56 18.76
CA ASP A 348 24.69 9.48 18.17
C ASP A 348 24.72 9.81 16.65
N LEU A 349 23.57 9.70 15.98
CA LEU A 349 23.42 10.15 14.61
C LEU A 349 23.19 11.67 14.63
N SER A 350 24.26 12.44 14.44
CA SER A 350 24.20 13.89 14.21
C SER A 350 23.51 14.20 12.88
N ILE A 351 22.21 13.93 12.78
CA ILE A 351 21.39 14.24 11.60
C ILE A 351 21.18 15.75 11.58
N PRO A 352 21.63 16.45 10.54
CA PRO A 352 21.39 17.88 10.45
C PRO A 352 19.89 18.19 10.52
N PRO A 353 19.47 19.23 11.26
CA PRO A 353 18.06 19.61 11.46
C PRO A 353 17.22 19.66 10.18
N ILE A 354 17.84 20.08 9.07
CA ILE A 354 17.19 20.18 7.77
C ILE A 354 16.81 18.81 7.17
N PHE A 355 17.63 17.78 7.36
CA PHE A 355 17.32 16.44 6.88
C PHE A 355 16.27 15.75 7.74
N LEU A 356 16.29 15.99 9.06
CA LEU A 356 15.22 15.51 9.95
C LEU A 356 13.87 16.13 9.55
N HIS A 357 13.87 17.43 9.25
CA HIS A 357 12.69 18.13 8.73
C HIS A 357 12.21 17.57 7.39
N LEU A 358 13.09 17.51 6.38
CA LEU A 358 12.75 17.05 5.03
C LEU A 358 12.26 15.59 5.04
N GLY A 359 12.94 14.72 5.79
CA GLY A 359 12.53 13.33 5.99
C GLY A 359 11.16 13.22 6.65
N GLY A 360 10.88 14.06 7.65
CA GLY A 360 9.55 14.16 8.26
C GLY A 360 8.47 14.57 7.28
N VAL A 361 8.73 15.59 6.44
CA VAL A 361 7.78 16.03 5.39
C VAL A 361 7.53 14.91 4.39
N VAL A 362 8.58 14.21 3.92
CA VAL A 362 8.43 13.07 3.00
C VAL A 362 7.60 11.95 3.64
N MET A 363 7.83 11.63 4.92
CA MET A 363 7.03 10.64 5.63
C MET A 363 5.57 11.05 5.77
N ILE A 364 5.27 12.33 6.05
CA ILE A 364 3.89 12.85 6.05
C ILE A 364 3.24 12.67 4.67
N LEU A 365 3.96 12.96 3.58
CA LEU A 365 3.43 12.81 2.22
C LEU A 365 3.13 11.35 1.89
N VAL A 366 4.07 10.45 2.21
CA VAL A 366 3.90 9.01 2.01
C VAL A 366 2.69 8.49 2.79
N MET A 367 2.56 8.91 4.06
CA MET A 367 1.55 8.44 5.00
C MET A 367 0.15 9.05 4.82
N GLY A 368 0.06 10.31 4.41
CA GLY A 368 -1.21 11.07 4.42
C GLY A 368 -1.68 11.58 3.06
N ALA A 369 -0.80 11.74 2.07
CA ALA A 369 -1.15 12.38 0.80
C ALA A 369 -1.04 11.45 -0.42
N MET A 370 -0.22 10.40 -0.35
CA MET A 370 0.17 9.62 -1.53
C MET A 370 -0.33 8.19 -1.53
N ASN A 371 -0.10 7.48 -0.43
CA ASN A 371 -0.40 6.06 -0.36
C ASN A 371 -1.83 5.84 0.15
N ASP A 372 -2.36 6.85 0.85
CA ASP A 372 -3.79 7.02 1.05
C ASP A 372 -4.49 7.33 -0.26
N GLY A 373 -5.21 6.32 -0.77
CA GLY A 373 -6.11 6.49 -1.92
C GLY A 373 -7.23 7.49 -1.69
N GLU A 374 -7.26 8.22 -0.57
CA GLU A 374 -8.28 9.20 -0.17
C GLU A 374 -8.62 10.18 -1.29
N ALA A 375 -7.67 11.05 -1.60
CA ALA A 375 -7.86 12.12 -2.56
C ALA A 375 -7.88 11.60 -4.01
N ARG A 376 -6.99 10.65 -4.31
CA ARG A 376 -6.79 10.12 -5.66
C ARG A 376 -7.84 9.10 -6.10
N SER A 377 -8.56 8.50 -5.18
CA SER A 377 -9.70 7.64 -5.51
C SER A 377 -11.00 8.20 -4.94
N ALA A 378 -11.07 9.47 -4.55
CA ALA A 378 -12.26 10.05 -3.95
C ALA A 378 -13.51 9.89 -4.84
N LEU A 379 -13.40 10.12 -6.15
CA LEU A 379 -14.44 9.85 -7.15
C LEU A 379 -14.45 8.37 -7.53
N SER A 380 -13.27 7.77 -7.75
CA SER A 380 -13.18 6.36 -8.13
C SER A 380 -13.87 5.43 -7.11
N ARG A 381 -13.84 5.74 -5.81
CA ARG A 381 -14.50 5.00 -4.72
C ARG A 381 -16.02 4.96 -4.84
N GLU A 382 -16.62 5.95 -5.49
CA GLU A 382 -18.07 5.95 -5.75
C GLU A 382 -18.47 4.89 -6.78
N GLY A 383 -17.54 4.50 -7.67
CA GLY A 383 -17.74 3.46 -8.67
C GLY A 383 -18.97 3.73 -9.54
N ARG A 384 -19.74 2.67 -9.81
CA ARG A 384 -20.98 2.74 -10.61
C ARG A 384 -22.05 3.64 -10.01
N PHE A 385 -21.96 3.99 -8.73
CA PHE A 385 -22.92 4.88 -8.05
C PHE A 385 -22.58 6.37 -8.23
N PHE A 386 -21.53 6.71 -8.98
CA PHE A 386 -21.16 8.10 -9.27
C PHE A 386 -22.29 8.90 -9.93
N TYR A 387 -23.20 8.25 -10.67
CA TYR A 387 -24.38 8.93 -11.22
C TYR A 387 -25.22 9.63 -10.15
N LEU A 388 -25.27 9.10 -8.92
CA LEU A 388 -25.98 9.75 -7.81
C LEU A 388 -25.37 11.11 -7.49
N SER A 389 -24.04 11.22 -7.50
CA SER A 389 -23.35 12.50 -7.30
C SER A 389 -23.73 13.54 -8.35
N LYS A 390 -24.14 13.13 -9.57
CA LYS A 390 -24.64 14.04 -10.61
C LYS A 390 -26.10 14.49 -10.42
N VAL A 391 -26.93 13.70 -9.74
CA VAL A 391 -28.36 13.98 -9.60
C VAL A 391 -28.67 14.76 -8.32
N ILE A 392 -27.80 14.66 -7.31
CA ILE A 392 -27.97 15.40 -6.05
C ILE A 392 -27.93 16.91 -6.32
N PRO A 393 -28.91 17.71 -5.85
CA PRO A 393 -29.01 19.14 -6.10
C PRO A 393 -28.03 19.95 -5.22
N VAL A 394 -26.75 19.60 -5.27
CA VAL A 394 -25.67 20.26 -4.50
C VAL A 394 -24.56 20.67 -5.47
N PRO A 395 -24.12 21.93 -5.45
CA PRO A 395 -23.05 22.41 -6.32
C PRO A 395 -21.78 21.56 -6.24
N TRP A 396 -21.13 21.30 -7.39
CA TRP A 396 -19.91 20.49 -7.48
C TRP A 396 -18.77 21.01 -6.61
N ARG A 397 -18.69 22.34 -6.40
CA ARG A 397 -17.74 22.96 -5.46
C ARG A 397 -17.90 22.45 -4.03
N ILE A 398 -19.13 22.19 -3.57
CA ILE A 398 -19.40 21.66 -2.23
C ILE A 398 -19.04 20.17 -2.17
N GLN A 399 -19.31 19.41 -3.24
CA GLN A 399 -18.93 17.99 -3.31
C GLN A 399 -17.42 17.77 -3.32
N ILE A 400 -16.69 18.49 -4.18
CA ILE A 400 -15.22 18.42 -4.21
C ILE A 400 -14.62 18.95 -2.91
N GLY A 401 -15.25 19.98 -2.30
CA GLY A 401 -14.86 20.50 -0.99
C GLY A 401 -14.97 19.46 0.11
N ALA A 402 -16.07 18.69 0.17
CA ALA A 402 -16.24 17.64 1.16
C ALA A 402 -15.17 16.54 1.01
N LYS A 403 -14.87 16.14 -0.23
CA LYS A 403 -13.80 15.18 -0.55
C LYS A 403 -12.42 15.69 -0.14
N TYR A 404 -12.10 16.93 -0.49
CA TYR A 404 -10.86 17.59 -0.09
C TYR A 404 -10.72 17.67 1.42
N THR A 405 -11.76 18.11 2.14
CA THR A 405 -11.72 18.20 3.61
C THR A 405 -11.54 16.85 4.25
N PHE A 406 -12.22 15.81 3.76
CA PHE A 406 -12.05 14.45 4.30
C PHE A 406 -10.61 13.95 4.13
N ALA A 407 -10.02 14.10 2.94
CA ALA A 407 -8.62 13.75 2.71
C ALA A 407 -7.64 14.58 3.56
N MET A 408 -7.92 15.88 3.75
CA MET A 408 -7.11 16.74 4.63
C MET A 408 -7.19 16.31 6.10
N MET A 409 -8.32 15.78 6.59
CA MET A 409 -8.42 15.29 7.96
C MET A 409 -7.43 14.15 8.21
N ILE A 410 -7.31 13.23 7.25
CA ILE A 410 -6.40 12.09 7.38
C ILE A 410 -4.95 12.51 7.21
N LEU A 411 -4.66 13.43 6.28
CA LEU A 411 -3.34 14.05 6.18
C LEU A 411 -2.94 14.74 7.50
N LEU A 412 -3.84 15.50 8.13
CA LEU A 412 -3.56 16.16 9.40
C LEU A 412 -3.29 15.16 10.52
N CYS A 413 -3.98 14.02 10.54
CA CYS A 413 -3.63 12.93 11.45
C CYS A 413 -2.18 12.47 11.21
N ALA A 414 -1.75 12.32 9.95
CA ALA A 414 -0.37 11.96 9.64
C ALA A 414 0.63 13.05 10.07
N CYS A 415 0.31 14.33 9.85
CA CYS A 415 1.13 15.45 10.33
C CYS A 415 1.31 15.38 11.86
N VAL A 416 0.21 15.19 12.62
CA VAL A 416 0.27 15.07 14.08
C VAL A 416 1.12 13.86 14.49
N THR A 417 0.91 12.70 13.87
CA THR A 417 1.66 11.48 14.20
C THR A 417 3.16 11.67 14.00
N ILE A 418 3.60 12.13 12.82
CA ILE A 418 5.03 12.32 12.53
C ILE A 418 5.65 13.39 13.44
N SER A 419 4.96 14.51 13.61
CA SER A 419 5.46 15.62 14.44
C SER A 419 5.61 15.18 15.90
N LEU A 420 4.65 14.41 16.42
CA LEU A 420 4.74 13.84 17.77
C LEU A 420 5.91 12.86 17.89
N LEU A 421 6.11 11.97 16.92
CA LEU A 421 7.24 11.04 16.91
C LEU A 421 8.58 11.79 16.89
N GLN A 422 8.71 12.86 16.10
CA GLN A 422 9.92 13.69 16.09
C GLN A 422 10.20 14.33 17.46
N VAL A 423 9.17 14.83 18.14
CA VAL A 423 9.34 15.39 19.51
C VAL A 423 9.77 14.32 20.49
N LEU A 424 9.10 13.16 20.48
CA LEU A 424 9.35 12.07 21.42
C LEU A 424 10.74 11.47 21.29
N PHE A 425 11.24 11.36 20.06
CA PHE A 425 12.48 10.63 19.77
C PHE A 425 13.70 11.52 19.54
N PHE A 426 13.53 12.78 19.15
CA PHE A 426 14.65 13.68 18.85
C PHE A 426 14.66 14.94 19.73
N GLY A 427 13.65 15.15 20.58
CA GLY A 427 13.58 16.31 21.48
C GLY A 427 13.45 17.68 20.78
N THR A 428 13.30 17.73 19.46
CA THR A 428 13.39 18.96 18.65
C THR A 428 12.01 19.53 18.32
N TRP A 429 11.38 20.19 19.30
CA TRP A 429 10.03 20.74 19.14
C TRP A 429 9.91 21.78 18.00
N MET A 430 10.93 22.61 17.78
CA MET A 430 10.92 23.63 16.73
C MET A 430 10.93 23.01 15.33
N ILE A 431 11.75 21.97 15.13
CA ILE A 431 11.82 21.23 13.86
C ILE A 431 10.49 20.55 13.60
N SER A 432 9.95 19.86 14.61
CA SER A 432 8.66 19.19 14.55
C SER A 432 7.51 20.14 14.18
N LEU A 433 7.47 21.34 14.78
CA LEU A 433 6.47 22.35 14.44
C LEU A 433 6.57 22.77 12.96
N TRP A 434 7.77 23.00 12.45
CA TRP A 434 7.96 23.34 11.04
C TRP A 434 7.63 22.16 10.12
N THR A 435 7.96 20.92 10.50
CA THR A 435 7.56 19.71 9.79
C THR A 435 6.05 19.60 9.71
N PHE A 436 5.32 19.90 10.78
CA PHE A 436 3.86 19.94 10.79
C PHE A 436 3.31 20.95 9.78
N ILE A 437 3.80 22.20 9.84
CA ILE A 437 3.30 23.32 9.02
C ILE A 437 3.57 23.05 7.54
N THR A 438 4.83 22.77 7.20
CA THR A 438 5.23 22.50 5.81
C THR A 438 4.62 21.20 5.28
N GLY A 439 4.57 20.15 6.10
CA GLY A 439 3.91 18.89 5.75
C GLY A 439 2.42 19.08 5.46
N ALA A 440 1.73 19.91 6.23
CA ALA A 440 0.33 20.25 5.96
C ALA A 440 0.16 21.07 4.66
N LEU A 441 1.05 22.03 4.40
CA LEU A 441 1.00 22.88 3.19
C LEU A 441 1.30 22.08 1.92
N VAL A 442 2.38 21.30 1.91
CA VAL A 442 2.76 20.45 0.78
C VAL A 442 1.76 19.31 0.62
N GLY A 443 1.38 18.66 1.70
CA GLY A 443 0.39 17.59 1.67
C GLY A 443 -0.96 18.07 1.11
N SER A 444 -1.38 19.29 1.44
CA SER A 444 -2.57 19.92 0.84
C SER A 444 -2.49 20.01 -0.69
N LEU A 445 -1.33 20.38 -1.23
CA LEU A 445 -1.10 20.40 -2.68
C LEU A 445 -1.24 19.01 -3.27
N PHE A 446 -0.60 18.01 -2.64
CA PHE A 446 -0.69 16.63 -3.08
C PHE A 446 -2.14 16.10 -3.05
N VAL A 447 -2.92 16.45 -2.03
CA VAL A 447 -4.35 16.13 -1.96
C VAL A 447 -5.13 16.76 -3.13
N GLN A 448 -4.89 18.04 -3.42
CA GLN A 448 -5.55 18.74 -4.53
C GLN A 448 -5.17 18.15 -5.90
N VAL A 449 -3.90 17.84 -6.11
CA VAL A 449 -3.41 17.19 -7.33
C VAL A 449 -3.95 15.76 -7.44
N GLY A 450 -4.04 15.02 -6.34
CA GLY A 450 -4.69 13.71 -6.28
C GLY A 450 -6.15 13.76 -6.74
N LEU A 451 -6.93 14.73 -6.23
CA LEU A 451 -8.31 14.95 -6.67
C LEU A 451 -8.40 15.36 -8.14
N LEU A 452 -7.48 16.19 -8.63
CA LEU A 452 -7.40 16.58 -10.05
C LEU A 452 -7.13 15.37 -10.95
N ILE A 453 -6.23 14.49 -10.55
CA ILE A 453 -5.91 13.24 -11.25
C ILE A 453 -7.17 12.37 -11.32
N ASP A 454 -7.87 12.20 -10.20
CA ASP A 454 -9.08 11.39 -10.14
C ASP A 454 -10.24 11.99 -10.97
N LEU A 455 -10.40 13.32 -10.97
CA LEU A 455 -11.39 14.00 -11.82
C LEU A 455 -11.12 13.83 -13.33
N ARG A 456 -9.85 13.73 -13.72
CA ARG A 456 -9.47 13.55 -15.12
C ARG A 456 -9.57 12.10 -15.56
N MET A 457 -9.17 11.18 -14.69
CA MET A 457 -9.08 9.76 -14.98
C MET A 457 -9.80 8.92 -13.91
N PRO A 458 -11.10 9.13 -13.68
CA PRO A 458 -11.82 8.37 -12.66
C PRO A 458 -11.94 6.92 -13.10
N ASN A 459 -11.73 6.00 -12.17
CA ASN A 459 -12.02 4.59 -12.36
C ASN A 459 -13.39 4.28 -11.74
N LEU A 460 -14.45 4.30 -12.55
CA LEU A 460 -15.83 4.06 -12.08
C LEU A 460 -16.31 2.61 -12.32
N THR A 461 -15.69 1.89 -13.26
CA THR A 461 -16.12 0.56 -13.70
C THR A 461 -15.33 -0.57 -13.05
N TRP A 462 -14.76 -0.36 -11.86
CA TRP A 462 -14.03 -1.43 -11.16
C TRP A 462 -14.95 -2.56 -10.74
N GLN A 463 -14.42 -3.79 -10.78
CA GLN A 463 -15.14 -4.99 -10.35
C GLN A 463 -14.85 -5.29 -8.88
N THR A 464 -13.63 -5.03 -8.43
CA THR A 464 -13.21 -5.13 -7.03
C THR A 464 -12.83 -3.76 -6.46
N PRO A 465 -13.19 -3.43 -5.21
CA PRO A 465 -12.72 -2.20 -4.55
C PRO A 465 -11.20 -1.97 -4.62
N ARG A 466 -10.39 -3.03 -4.67
CA ARG A 466 -8.92 -2.92 -4.82
C ARG A 466 -8.53 -2.25 -6.14
N GLU A 467 -9.26 -2.50 -7.23
CA GLU A 467 -9.04 -1.85 -8.52
C GLU A 467 -9.34 -0.35 -8.48
N ALA A 468 -10.26 0.13 -7.63
CA ALA A 468 -10.51 1.56 -7.47
C ALA A 468 -9.26 2.32 -6.99
N LEU A 469 -8.39 1.61 -6.24
CA LEU A 469 -7.13 2.14 -5.74
C LEU A 469 -5.97 1.93 -6.70
N GLN A 470 -6.08 1.00 -7.65
CA GLN A 470 -5.02 0.64 -8.59
C GLN A 470 -5.24 1.36 -9.93
N GLY A 471 -4.19 1.99 -10.46
CA GLY A 471 -4.29 2.67 -11.75
C GLY A 471 -3.17 3.68 -11.98
N LEU A 472 -3.12 4.23 -13.19
CA LEU A 472 -2.14 5.22 -13.64
C LEU A 472 -2.01 6.39 -12.67
N GLY A 473 -3.13 6.83 -12.06
CA GLY A 473 -3.11 7.92 -11.10
C GLY A 473 -2.13 7.68 -9.94
N ARG A 474 -1.93 6.42 -9.52
CA ARG A 474 -1.00 6.09 -8.42
C ARG A 474 0.44 6.33 -8.86
N LEU A 475 0.77 5.93 -10.09
CA LEU A 475 2.08 6.20 -10.69
C LEU A 475 2.34 7.71 -10.80
N TRP A 476 1.32 8.49 -11.17
CA TRP A 476 1.42 9.96 -11.21
C TRP A 476 1.72 10.57 -9.84
N MET A 477 1.15 10.03 -8.75
CA MET A 477 1.49 10.50 -7.40
C MET A 477 2.91 10.14 -6.99
N TYR A 478 3.39 8.94 -7.32
CA TYR A 478 4.79 8.56 -7.07
C TYR A 478 5.76 9.42 -7.88
N LEU A 479 5.42 9.72 -9.13
CA LEU A 479 6.15 10.67 -9.97
C LEU A 479 6.28 12.05 -9.33
N LEU A 480 5.16 12.57 -8.83
CA LEU A 480 5.13 13.87 -8.19
C LEU A 480 5.98 13.90 -6.92
N LEU A 481 6.03 12.81 -6.15
CA LEU A 481 6.95 12.71 -5.01
C LEU A 481 8.39 12.62 -5.45
N ALA A 482 8.73 11.74 -6.39
CA ALA A 482 10.09 11.60 -6.86
C ALA A 482 10.61 12.93 -7.41
N GLY A 483 9.78 13.65 -8.17
CA GLY A 483 10.07 15.01 -8.63
C GLY A 483 10.16 16.02 -7.48
N PHE A 484 9.27 15.94 -6.48
CA PHE A 484 9.34 16.80 -5.29
C PHE A 484 10.64 16.58 -4.52
N VAL A 485 10.99 15.35 -4.19
CA VAL A 485 12.23 15.01 -3.47
C VAL A 485 13.45 15.37 -4.31
N GLY A 486 13.44 15.04 -5.60
CA GLY A 486 14.54 15.33 -6.53
C GLY A 486 14.73 16.80 -6.86
N PHE A 487 13.72 17.66 -6.66
CA PHE A 487 13.82 19.10 -6.84
C PHE A 487 14.08 19.82 -5.51
N VAL A 488 13.24 19.56 -4.51
CA VAL A 488 13.28 20.25 -3.22
C VAL A 488 14.53 19.85 -2.45
N GLY A 489 14.90 18.56 -2.42
CA GLY A 489 16.09 18.10 -1.70
C GLY A 489 17.39 18.81 -2.14
N PRO A 490 17.78 18.77 -3.43
CA PRO A 490 18.97 19.46 -3.91
C PRO A 490 18.89 20.97 -3.78
N LEU A 491 17.73 21.58 -4.04
CA LEU A 491 17.56 23.02 -3.86
C LEU A 491 17.71 23.41 -2.38
N THR A 492 17.21 22.58 -1.46
CA THR A 492 17.42 22.79 -0.03
C THR A 492 18.88 22.65 0.37
N GLY A 493 19.62 21.70 -0.20
CA GLY A 493 21.06 21.57 0.02
C GLY A 493 21.83 22.79 -0.50
N PHE A 494 21.55 23.23 -1.73
CA PHE A 494 22.17 24.41 -2.33
C PHE A 494 21.93 25.69 -1.51
N LEU A 495 20.70 25.92 -1.04
CA LEU A 495 20.38 27.09 -0.21
C LEU A 495 21.09 27.08 1.15
N VAL A 496 21.45 25.91 1.66
CA VAL A 496 22.20 25.75 2.92
C VAL A 496 23.70 25.89 2.69
N GLU A 497 24.25 25.25 1.67
CA GLU A 497 25.70 25.20 1.44
C GLU A 497 26.25 26.47 0.79
N GLU A 498 25.54 27.05 -0.18
CA GLU A 498 26.05 28.16 -1.01
C GLU A 498 25.51 29.53 -0.58
N VAL A 499 24.30 29.58 -0.01
CA VAL A 499 23.62 30.83 0.37
C VAL A 499 23.62 31.06 1.89
N ASP A 500 23.98 30.04 2.69
CA ASP A 500 24.02 30.05 4.16
C ASP A 500 22.74 30.63 4.79
N LEU A 501 21.57 30.26 4.24
CA LEU A 501 20.30 30.75 4.75
C LEU A 501 19.94 30.08 6.08
N PRO A 502 19.59 30.86 7.14
CA PRO A 502 19.08 30.30 8.38
C PRO A 502 17.83 29.45 8.16
N PHE A 503 17.74 28.32 8.85
CA PHE A 503 16.63 27.36 8.75
C PHE A 503 15.25 28.05 8.77
N ILE A 504 15.00 28.98 9.69
CA ILE A 504 13.70 29.67 9.81
C ILE A 504 13.37 30.50 8.56
N GLN A 505 14.33 31.23 8.00
CA GLN A 505 14.10 32.07 6.81
C GLN A 505 13.75 31.20 5.60
N MET A 506 14.46 30.09 5.45
CA MET A 506 14.20 29.11 4.42
C MET A 506 12.78 28.51 4.55
N GLN A 507 12.35 28.15 5.77
CA GLN A 507 10.99 27.64 5.99
C GLN A 507 9.89 28.66 5.70
N LEU A 508 10.14 29.95 5.95
CA LEU A 508 9.22 31.02 5.59
C LEU A 508 9.07 31.14 4.06
N ILE A 509 10.18 31.06 3.32
CA ILE A 509 10.17 31.10 1.85
C ILE A 509 9.37 29.92 1.29
N TRP A 510 9.65 28.70 1.76
CA TRP A 510 8.90 27.50 1.35
C TRP A 510 7.42 27.60 1.70
N SER A 511 7.09 28.05 2.90
CA SER A 511 5.70 28.22 3.33
C SER A 511 4.95 29.22 2.45
N ALA A 512 5.57 30.37 2.14
CA ALA A 512 4.99 31.38 1.25
C ALA A 512 4.73 30.84 -0.16
N LEU A 513 5.70 30.11 -0.72
CA LEU A 513 5.58 29.45 -2.01
C LEU A 513 4.41 28.45 -2.02
N PHE A 514 4.35 27.55 -1.03
CA PHE A 514 3.30 26.54 -0.97
C PHE A 514 1.92 27.13 -0.71
N ILE A 515 1.79 28.22 0.06
CA ILE A 515 0.51 28.94 0.21
C ILE A 515 0.05 29.48 -1.15
N GLY A 516 0.94 30.14 -1.90
CA GLY A 516 0.62 30.65 -3.24
C GLY A 516 0.18 29.55 -4.21
N LEU A 517 0.92 28.44 -4.24
CA LEU A 517 0.57 27.26 -5.03
C LEU A 517 -0.78 26.65 -4.62
N ASN A 518 -1.09 26.60 -3.32
CA ASN A 518 -2.34 26.03 -2.81
C ASN A 518 -3.55 26.85 -3.27
N VAL A 519 -3.46 28.19 -3.20
CA VAL A 519 -4.53 29.06 -3.66
C VAL A 519 -4.76 28.91 -5.17
N ALA A 520 -3.67 28.85 -5.95
CA ALA A 520 -3.75 28.66 -7.40
C ALA A 520 -4.35 27.29 -7.77
N SER A 521 -3.83 26.22 -7.15
CA SER A 521 -4.28 24.85 -7.36
C SER A 521 -5.74 24.65 -6.96
N TRP A 522 -6.20 25.24 -5.85
CA TRP A 522 -7.60 25.18 -5.44
C TRP A 522 -8.56 25.82 -6.46
N LYS A 523 -8.22 27.03 -6.94
CA LYS A 523 -9.01 27.71 -7.99
C LYS A 523 -9.09 26.85 -9.25
N TRP A 524 -7.99 26.20 -9.61
CA TRP A 524 -7.94 25.29 -10.75
C TRP A 524 -8.77 24.03 -10.54
N LEU A 525 -8.66 23.39 -9.37
CA LEU A 525 -9.45 22.22 -8.98
C LEU A 525 -10.96 22.49 -9.09
N VAL A 526 -11.44 23.61 -8.54
CA VAL A 526 -12.87 23.97 -8.62
C VAL A 526 -13.31 24.20 -10.08
N LYS A 527 -12.49 24.87 -10.89
CA LYS A 527 -12.78 25.09 -12.32
C LYS A 527 -12.86 23.76 -13.09
N VAL A 528 -11.90 22.86 -12.86
CA VAL A 528 -11.86 21.53 -13.49
C VAL A 528 -13.03 20.67 -13.02
N ALA A 529 -13.35 20.67 -11.73
CA ALA A 529 -14.47 19.94 -11.17
C ALA A 529 -15.79 20.35 -11.83
N ASN A 530 -16.06 21.66 -11.93
CA ASN A 530 -17.31 22.14 -12.52
C ASN A 530 -17.54 21.64 -13.96
N ARG A 531 -16.46 21.52 -14.75
CA ARG A 531 -16.51 21.00 -16.12
C ARG A 531 -16.59 19.47 -16.15
N ARG A 532 -15.70 18.79 -15.43
CA ARG A 532 -15.55 17.32 -15.51
C ARG A 532 -16.70 16.56 -14.90
N TYR A 533 -17.33 17.05 -13.83
CA TYR A 533 -18.50 16.38 -13.24
C TYR A 533 -19.65 16.21 -14.25
N GLN A 534 -19.79 17.11 -15.21
CA GLN A 534 -20.79 17.00 -16.28
C GLN A 534 -20.40 15.95 -17.32
N GLU A 535 -19.13 15.97 -17.75
CA GLU A 535 -18.57 15.14 -18.85
C GLU A 535 -18.30 13.66 -18.48
N ILE A 536 -18.18 13.30 -17.21
CA ILE A 536 -17.81 11.92 -16.81
C ILE A 536 -18.99 10.97 -17.01
N ASP A 537 -18.99 10.12 -18.03
CA ASP A 537 -19.99 9.05 -18.15
C ASP A 537 -19.76 7.97 -17.07
N GLY A 538 -20.83 7.64 -16.35
CA GLY A 538 -20.84 6.70 -15.21
C GLY A 538 -21.23 5.29 -15.60
#